data_AF-K1S688-F1
#
_entry.id   AF-K1S688-F1
#
_cell.length_a   1.000
_cell.length_b   1.000
_cell.length_c   1.000
_cell.angle_alpha   90.00
_cell.angle_beta   90.00
_cell.angle_gamma   90.00
#
_symmetry.space_group_name_H-M   'P 1'
#
loop_
_entity.id
_entity.type
_entity.pdbx_description
1 polymer ?
#
loop_
_entity_poly.entity_id
_entity_poly.type
_entity_poly.pdbx_seq_one_letter_code
_entity_poly.pdbx_strand_id
1 'polypeptide(L)'
;MAECMGGTDNGLSRLTTHTYYRYVSLDKITMSGEGNCLHAMLQTRNGEWWMGGTNGLIHFTRNAEGYQNVAWYKQNSSAFPLSHNRVRKIYEDHDGDVWICTDHGINFYDRSSRQMRNFIVYDKSGKYSTAWAYDILQDKKGRIWMGSYQGGVFVMDKAALLSGKTIADWHYSDKGKNALSGLHVGQMVM
;
A
#
# COMPACT_ATOMS: atom_id res chain seq x y z
N MET A 1 -20.55 10.82 9.67
CA MET A 1 -19.69 11.85 10.28
C MET A 1 -18.25 11.45 9.99
N ALA A 2 -17.39 12.38 9.55
CA ALA A 2 -16.01 12.08 9.19
C ALA A 2 -15.16 11.93 10.47
N GLU A 3 -14.54 10.76 10.65
CA GLU A 3 -13.51 10.53 11.67
C GLU A 3 -12.14 10.74 11.02
N CYS A 4 -11.23 11.46 11.69
CA CYS A 4 -9.86 11.65 11.22
C CYS A 4 -8.93 10.77 12.07
N MET A 5 -7.96 10.11 11.46
CA MET A 5 -6.95 9.33 12.18
C MET A 5 -5.54 9.73 11.78
N GLY A 6 -4.64 9.77 12.77
CA GLY A 6 -3.22 10.08 12.62
C GLY A 6 -2.36 8.96 13.22
N GLY A 7 -1.42 8.43 12.44
CA GLY A 7 -0.41 7.47 12.91
C GLY A 7 0.83 8.19 13.44
N THR A 8 1.46 7.61 14.46
CA THR A 8 2.73 8.07 15.03
C THR A 8 3.60 6.86 15.38
N ASP A 9 4.86 7.11 15.72
CA ASP A 9 5.83 6.09 16.14
C ASP A 9 5.42 5.35 17.44
N ASN A 10 4.49 5.92 18.21
CA ASN A 10 4.01 5.35 19.47
C ASN A 10 2.62 4.70 19.33
N GLY A 11 1.92 4.87 18.21
CA GLY A 11 0.57 4.33 18.02
C GLY A 11 -0.35 5.24 17.23
N LEU A 12 -1.66 4.98 17.37
CA LEU A 12 -2.70 5.60 16.55
C LEU A 12 -3.54 6.61 17.35
N SER A 13 -3.75 7.76 16.73
CA SER A 13 -4.62 8.83 17.19
C SER A 13 -5.92 8.84 16.40
N ARG A 14 -7.07 8.87 17.07
CA ARG A 14 -8.37 9.08 16.43
C ARG A 14 -9.01 10.38 16.92
N LEU A 15 -9.35 11.24 15.97
CA LEU A 15 -10.08 12.49 16.13
C LEU A 15 -11.52 12.26 15.72
N THR A 16 -12.39 12.15 16.72
CA THR A 16 -13.83 12.27 16.53
C THR A 16 -14.22 13.74 16.59
N THR A 17 -15.35 14.14 16.01
CA THR A 17 -15.88 15.52 16.04
C THR A 17 -16.24 16.06 17.45
N HIS A 18 -15.77 15.40 18.51
CA HIS A 18 -15.82 15.83 19.90
C HIS A 18 -14.39 16.08 20.39
N THR A 19 -14.19 17.07 21.25
CA THR A 19 -12.93 17.70 21.71
C THR A 19 -11.87 16.79 22.36
N TYR A 20 -12.01 15.47 22.30
CA TYR A 20 -11.11 14.51 22.92
C TYR A 20 -10.42 13.64 21.87
N TYR A 21 -9.09 13.69 21.87
CA TYR A 21 -8.23 12.74 21.17
C TYR A 21 -8.24 11.40 21.93
N ARG A 22 -8.41 10.28 21.20
CA ARG A 22 -8.19 8.94 21.75
C ARG A 22 -6.87 8.38 21.26
N TYR A 23 -5.97 8.13 22.19
CA TYR A 23 -4.76 7.34 21.98
C TYR A 23 -5.07 5.84 22.08
N VAL A 24 -4.62 5.07 21.09
CA VAL A 24 -4.56 3.61 21.19
C VAL A 24 -3.13 3.17 20.90
N SER A 25 -2.51 2.60 21.93
CA SER A 25 -1.18 2.00 21.83
C SER A 25 -1.22 0.76 20.94
N LEU A 26 -0.16 0.53 20.16
CA LEU A 26 -0.11 -0.51 19.13
C LEU A 26 -0.26 -1.92 19.69
N ASP A 27 0.31 -2.18 20.87
CA ASP A 27 0.23 -3.46 21.60
C ASP A 27 -1.21 -3.88 21.89
N LYS A 28 -2.13 -2.94 22.11
CA LYS A 28 -3.56 -3.24 22.33
C LYS A 28 -4.26 -3.75 21.08
N ILE A 29 -3.68 -3.51 19.91
CA ILE A 29 -4.20 -3.96 18.62
C ILE A 29 -3.52 -5.25 18.22
N THR A 30 -2.19 -5.27 18.26
CA THR A 30 -1.36 -6.36 17.72
C THR A 30 -1.07 -7.46 18.72
N MET A 31 -1.32 -7.23 20.01
CA MET A 31 -0.86 -8.08 21.11
C MET A 31 0.65 -8.33 21.08
N SER A 32 1.41 -7.36 20.55
CA SER A 32 2.87 -7.39 20.39
C SER A 32 3.51 -6.15 20.99
N GLY A 33 4.71 -6.31 21.54
CA GLY A 33 5.54 -5.19 22.04
C GLY A 33 6.39 -4.52 20.96
N GLU A 34 6.33 -4.99 19.71
CA GLU A 34 7.05 -4.35 18.60
C GLU A 34 6.43 -2.99 18.23
N GLY A 35 7.27 -2.04 17.83
CA GLY A 35 6.85 -0.74 17.32
C GLY A 35 6.73 -0.69 15.79
N ASN A 36 5.99 0.30 15.30
CA ASN A 36 5.90 0.64 13.88
C ASN A 36 5.65 2.14 13.71
N CYS A 37 6.48 2.84 12.94
CA CYS A 37 6.24 4.24 12.59
C CYS A 37 5.16 4.31 11.52
N LEU A 38 3.89 4.44 11.93
CA LEU A 38 2.74 4.40 11.01
C LEU A 38 2.57 5.73 10.25
N HIS A 39 2.59 5.67 8.92
CA HIS A 39 2.40 6.83 8.05
C HIS A 39 1.49 6.57 6.83
N ALA A 40 1.13 5.31 6.56
CA ALA A 40 0.14 4.94 5.56
C ALA A 40 -1.05 4.29 6.25
N MET A 41 -2.26 4.82 6.05
CA MET A 41 -3.47 4.28 6.67
C MET A 41 -4.62 4.27 5.68
N LEU A 42 -5.42 3.21 5.74
CA LEU A 42 -6.61 3.06 4.92
C LEU A 42 -7.67 2.33 5.73
N GLN A 43 -8.88 2.90 5.77
CA GLN A 43 -10.09 2.14 6.03
C GLN A 43 -10.72 1.83 4.67
N THR A 44 -10.87 0.55 4.35
CA THR A 44 -11.51 0.14 3.11
C THR A 44 -13.02 0.33 3.20
N ARG A 45 -13.72 0.35 2.06
CA ARG A 45 -15.19 0.50 1.99
C ARG A 45 -15.96 -0.58 2.75
N ASN A 46 -15.37 -1.77 2.92
CA ASN A 46 -15.93 -2.88 3.70
C ASN A 46 -15.59 -2.81 5.20
N GLY A 47 -14.90 -1.76 5.67
CA GLY A 47 -14.61 -1.52 7.09
C GLY A 47 -13.35 -2.18 7.64
N GLU A 48 -12.52 -2.81 6.80
CA GLU A 48 -11.20 -3.29 7.19
C GLU A 48 -10.22 -2.12 7.39
N TRP A 49 -9.28 -2.31 8.31
CA TRP A 49 -8.25 -1.34 8.63
C TRP A 49 -6.90 -1.84 8.18
N TRP A 50 -6.16 -0.98 7.51
CA TRP A 50 -4.80 -1.22 7.04
C TRP A 50 -3.90 -0.09 7.49
N MET A 51 -2.77 -0.43 8.12
CA MET A 51 -1.83 0.52 8.69
C MET A 51 -0.41 0.10 8.38
N GLY A 52 0.27 0.89 7.57
CA GLY A 52 1.61 0.64 7.08
C GLY A 52 2.58 1.69 7.60
N GLY A 53 3.80 1.25 7.82
CA GLY A 53 4.85 2.10 8.36
C GLY A 53 6.25 1.67 7.97
N THR A 54 7.20 1.88 8.88
CA THR A 54 8.60 1.46 8.72
C THR A 54 8.83 -0.02 9.02
N ASN A 55 7.92 -0.65 9.78
CA ASN A 55 8.01 -2.03 10.24
C ASN A 55 6.81 -2.88 9.80
N GLY A 56 6.49 -2.84 8.50
CA GLY A 56 5.48 -3.68 7.89
C GLY A 56 4.09 -3.07 7.87
N LEU A 57 3.11 -3.94 7.61
CA LEU A 57 1.70 -3.61 7.40
C LEU A 57 0.84 -4.38 8.40
N ILE A 58 -0.02 -3.67 9.10
CA ILE A 58 -0.98 -4.24 10.03
C ILE A 58 -2.36 -4.18 9.40
N HIS A 59 -3.07 -5.31 9.40
CA HIS A 59 -4.45 -5.46 8.94
C HIS A 59 -5.31 -5.95 10.08
N PHE A 60 -6.52 -5.40 10.22
CA PHE A 60 -7.52 -5.92 11.15
C PHE A 60 -8.93 -5.46 10.78
N THR A 61 -9.92 -6.07 11.43
CA THR A 61 -11.32 -5.62 11.46
C THR A 61 -11.70 -5.23 12.89
N ARG A 62 -12.73 -4.38 13.05
CA ARG A 62 -13.18 -3.92 14.37
C ARG A 62 -14.68 -4.08 14.53
N ASN A 63 -15.10 -4.76 15.59
CA ASN A 63 -16.51 -4.91 15.98
C ASN A 63 -16.70 -4.50 17.46
N ALA A 64 -17.88 -4.79 18.03
CA ALA A 64 -18.19 -4.48 19.43
C ALA A 64 -17.29 -5.22 20.44
N GLU A 65 -16.78 -6.40 20.06
CA GLU A 65 -15.92 -7.25 20.88
C GLU A 65 -14.44 -6.84 20.82
N GLY A 66 -14.08 -5.95 19.90
CA GLY A 66 -12.73 -5.39 19.78
C GLY A 66 -12.11 -5.61 18.40
N TYR A 67 -10.80 -5.86 18.38
CA TYR A 67 -10.01 -6.08 17.18
C TYR A 67 -10.05 -7.55 16.77
N GLN A 68 -10.36 -7.81 15.50
CA GLN A 68 -10.56 -9.15 14.95
C GLN A 68 -9.65 -9.33 13.74
N ASN A 69 -9.26 -10.58 13.46
CA ASN A 69 -8.46 -10.96 12.28
C ASN A 69 -7.13 -10.19 12.16
N VAL A 70 -6.53 -9.84 13.28
CA VAL A 70 -5.28 -9.06 13.31
C VAL A 70 -4.16 -9.84 12.63
N ALA A 71 -3.54 -9.22 11.64
CA ALA A 71 -2.37 -9.75 10.93
C ALA A 71 -1.31 -8.66 10.82
N TRP A 72 -0.06 -9.02 11.09
CA TRP A 72 1.08 -8.12 10.93
C TRP A 72 2.03 -8.68 9.89
N TYR A 73 1.92 -8.14 8.68
CA TYR A 73 2.73 -8.52 7.53
C TYR A 73 4.13 -7.92 7.60
N LYS A 74 5.17 -8.76 7.56
CA LYS A 74 6.58 -8.37 7.67
C LYS A 74 7.47 -9.23 6.75
N GLN A 75 8.62 -8.70 6.36
CA GLN A 75 9.56 -9.35 5.45
C GLN A 75 10.10 -10.69 5.97
N ASN A 76 10.27 -10.79 7.29
CA ASN A 76 10.76 -11.99 7.96
C ASN A 76 9.64 -12.82 8.63
N SER A 77 8.38 -12.50 8.37
CA SER A 77 7.25 -13.25 8.93
C SER A 77 6.98 -14.51 8.11
N SER A 78 6.89 -15.65 8.79
CA SER A 78 6.52 -16.93 8.15
C SER A 78 5.02 -17.03 7.90
N ALA A 79 4.18 -16.44 8.76
CA ALA A 79 2.73 -16.52 8.66
C ALA A 79 2.14 -15.43 7.74
N PHE A 80 2.74 -14.24 7.76
CA PHE A 80 2.28 -13.06 7.04
C PHE A 80 3.46 -12.39 6.33
N PRO A 81 4.07 -13.03 5.34
CA PRO A 81 5.18 -12.45 4.59
C PRO A 81 4.75 -11.16 3.86
N LEU A 82 5.65 -10.18 3.82
CA LEU A 82 5.55 -8.97 3.00
C LEU A 82 6.83 -8.83 2.18
N SER A 83 6.78 -8.29 0.96
CA SER A 83 8.01 -8.16 0.16
C SER A 83 9.07 -7.27 0.81
N HIS A 84 8.66 -6.24 1.55
CA HIS A 84 9.54 -5.35 2.31
C HIS A 84 8.80 -4.64 3.45
N ASN A 85 9.48 -4.38 4.56
CA ASN A 85 8.88 -3.76 5.76
C ASN A 85 8.45 -2.31 5.56
N ARG A 86 9.19 -1.54 4.76
CA ARG A 86 8.81 -0.15 4.50
C ARG A 86 7.63 -0.08 3.54
N VAL A 87 6.46 0.21 4.09
CA VAL A 87 5.23 0.48 3.34
C VAL A 87 5.23 1.94 2.92
N ARG A 88 4.94 2.23 1.64
CA ARG A 88 4.88 3.59 1.09
C ARG A 88 3.44 4.08 0.95
N LYS A 89 2.57 3.21 0.44
CA LYS A 89 1.16 3.51 0.22
C LYS A 89 0.31 2.25 0.39
N ILE A 90 -0.93 2.47 0.82
CA ILE A 90 -2.01 1.48 0.81
C ILE A 90 -3.14 2.10 -0.01
N TYR A 91 -3.68 1.34 -0.96
CA TYR A 91 -4.69 1.83 -1.91
C TYR A 91 -5.78 0.77 -2.09
N GLU A 92 -7.03 1.19 -1.97
CA GLU A 92 -8.18 0.39 -2.41
C GLU A 92 -8.56 0.83 -3.82
N ASP A 93 -8.59 -0.10 -4.77
CA ASP A 93 -9.02 0.20 -6.13
C ASP A 93 -10.55 0.20 -6.27
N HIS A 94 -11.07 0.54 -7.45
CA HIS A 94 -12.52 0.65 -7.67
C HIS A 94 -13.26 -0.67 -7.44
N ASP A 95 -12.60 -1.82 -7.62
CA ASP A 95 -13.16 -3.15 -7.44
C ASP A 95 -13.12 -3.62 -5.97
N GLY A 96 -12.41 -2.89 -5.10
CA GLY A 96 -12.30 -3.21 -3.68
C GLY A 96 -11.08 -4.05 -3.34
N ASP A 97 -10.16 -4.21 -4.27
CA ASP A 97 -8.90 -4.87 -4.01
C ASP A 97 -7.91 -3.90 -3.36
N VAL A 98 -7.09 -4.46 -2.46
CA VAL A 98 -6.11 -3.68 -1.70
C VAL A 98 -4.71 -3.91 -2.27
N TRP A 99 -4.05 -2.81 -2.56
CA TRP A 99 -2.70 -2.75 -3.09
C TRP A 99 -1.77 -2.02 -2.12
N ILE A 100 -0.54 -2.51 -1.98
CA ILE A 100 0.44 -1.99 -1.05
C ILE A 100 1.76 -1.74 -1.79
N CYS A 101 2.16 -0.48 -1.87
CA CYS A 101 3.47 -0.09 -2.37
C CYS A 101 4.52 -0.24 -1.27
N THR A 102 5.67 -0.81 -1.61
CA THR A 102 6.80 -0.99 -0.69
C THR A 102 8.11 -0.67 -1.39
N ASP A 103 9.22 -0.65 -0.64
CA ASP A 103 10.56 -0.59 -1.24
C ASP A 103 10.98 -1.89 -1.97
N HIS A 104 10.09 -2.88 -2.08
CA HIS A 104 10.29 -4.05 -2.95
C HIS A 104 8.99 -4.38 -3.70
N GLY A 105 8.64 -3.53 -4.66
CA GLY A 105 7.51 -3.73 -5.54
C GLY A 105 6.15 -3.40 -4.92
N ILE A 106 5.12 -3.87 -5.61
CA ILE A 106 3.72 -3.67 -5.27
C ILE A 106 3.16 -5.02 -4.84
N ASN A 107 2.47 -5.03 -3.70
CA ASN A 107 1.83 -6.21 -3.16
C ASN A 107 0.32 -6.10 -3.38
N PHE A 108 -0.27 -7.13 -3.95
CA PHE A 108 -1.72 -7.32 -4.03
C PHE A 108 -2.17 -8.22 -2.89
N TYR A 109 -3.17 -7.79 -2.14
CA TYR A 109 -3.76 -8.62 -1.09
C TYR A 109 -4.73 -9.64 -1.68
N ASP A 110 -4.33 -10.91 -1.69
CA ASP A 110 -5.22 -12.00 -2.06
C ASP A 110 -6.14 -12.33 -0.89
N ARG A 111 -7.41 -11.93 -0.99
CA ARG A 111 -8.42 -12.13 0.06
C ARG A 111 -8.70 -13.60 0.37
N SER A 112 -8.55 -14.48 -0.62
CA SER A 112 -8.88 -15.91 -0.47
C SER A 112 -7.86 -16.63 0.41
N SER A 113 -6.58 -16.32 0.20
CA SER A 113 -5.47 -16.90 0.96
C SER A 113 -5.04 -16.05 2.16
N ARG A 114 -5.49 -14.79 2.21
CA ARG A 114 -5.02 -13.74 3.12
C ARG A 114 -3.51 -13.49 3.01
N GLN A 115 -2.94 -13.68 1.82
CA GLN A 115 -1.51 -13.53 1.54
C GLN A 115 -1.24 -12.41 0.54
N MET A 116 0.01 -11.97 0.50
CA MET A 116 0.48 -10.94 -0.43
C MET A 116 1.05 -11.59 -1.69
N ARG A 117 0.60 -11.12 -2.86
CA ARG A 117 1.22 -11.43 -4.14
C ARG A 117 2.05 -10.23 -4.59
N ASN A 118 3.36 -10.41 -4.71
CA ASN A 118 4.27 -9.34 -5.06
C ASN A 118 4.50 -9.23 -6.58
N PHE A 119 4.61 -8.00 -7.07
CA PHE A 119 4.91 -7.67 -8.45
C PHE A 119 6.00 -6.60 -8.53
N ILE A 120 6.98 -6.84 -9.41
CA ILE A 120 7.88 -5.83 -9.93
C ILE A 120 7.59 -5.69 -11.41
N VAL A 121 7.12 -4.52 -11.81
CA VAL A 121 6.81 -4.19 -13.19
C VAL A 121 8.02 -3.48 -13.80
N TYR A 122 8.35 -3.84 -15.03
CA TYR A 122 9.47 -3.30 -15.80
C TYR A 122 8.97 -2.56 -17.05
N ASP A 123 9.80 -1.66 -17.55
CA ASP A 123 9.62 -1.11 -18.89
C ASP A 123 10.05 -2.14 -19.95
N LYS A 124 9.78 -1.84 -21.23
CA LYS A 124 10.11 -2.76 -22.33
C LYS A 124 11.61 -3.02 -22.48
N SER A 125 12.46 -2.08 -22.06
CA SER A 125 13.92 -2.28 -22.10
C SER A 125 14.45 -3.07 -20.89
N GLY A 126 13.65 -3.23 -19.83
CA GLY A 126 14.06 -3.82 -18.56
C GLY A 126 14.96 -2.92 -17.71
N LYS A 127 15.22 -1.68 -18.14
CA LYS A 127 16.09 -0.72 -17.46
C LYS A 127 15.44 -0.10 -16.22
N TYR A 128 14.14 0.16 -16.29
CA TYR A 128 13.39 0.82 -15.23
C TYR A 128 12.36 -0.13 -14.65
N SER A 129 12.10 -0.01 -13.35
CA SER A 129 11.13 -0.85 -12.67
C SER A 129 10.38 -0.15 -11.53
N THR A 130 9.35 -0.83 -11.04
CA THR A 130 8.61 -0.47 -9.82
C THR A 130 9.20 -1.10 -8.55
N ALA A 131 10.47 -1.52 -8.57
CA ALA A 131 11.10 -2.14 -7.38
C ALA A 131 11.01 -1.23 -6.15
N TRP A 132 11.14 0.09 -6.33
CA TRP A 132 10.83 1.08 -5.29
C TRP A 132 9.49 1.75 -5.59
N ALA A 133 8.40 1.04 -5.33
CA ALA A 133 7.06 1.55 -5.56
C ALA A 133 6.68 2.60 -4.51
N TYR A 134 6.30 3.79 -4.96
CA TYR A 134 5.92 4.91 -4.08
C TYR A 134 4.43 5.18 -4.13
N ASP A 135 3.83 5.05 -5.32
CA ASP A 135 2.43 5.38 -5.50
C ASP A 135 1.72 4.41 -6.46
N ILE A 136 0.42 4.27 -6.27
CA ILE A 136 -0.50 3.49 -7.10
C ILE A 136 -1.87 4.16 -7.14
N LEU A 137 -2.51 4.12 -8.31
CA LEU A 137 -3.89 4.56 -8.54
C LEU A 137 -4.51 3.84 -9.73
N GLN A 138 -5.83 3.77 -9.76
CA GLN A 138 -6.59 3.17 -10.85
C GLN A 138 -7.35 4.23 -11.63
N ASP A 139 -7.22 4.22 -12.96
CA ASP A 139 -7.94 5.17 -13.80
C ASP A 139 -9.37 4.72 -14.14
N LYS A 140 -10.14 5.62 -14.77
CA LYS A 140 -11.53 5.35 -15.19
C LYS A 140 -11.66 4.22 -16.23
N LYS A 141 -10.56 3.79 -16.85
CA LYS A 141 -10.51 2.66 -17.78
C LYS A 141 -10.08 1.37 -17.08
N GLY A 142 -9.92 1.38 -15.76
CA GLY A 142 -9.51 0.22 -14.96
C GLY A 142 -8.01 -0.06 -14.97
N ARG A 143 -7.19 0.80 -15.58
CA ARG A 143 -5.74 0.61 -15.64
C ARG A 143 -5.08 1.03 -14.33
N ILE A 144 -4.06 0.28 -13.95
CA ILE A 144 -3.23 0.55 -12.77
C ILE A 144 -2.04 1.41 -13.19
N TRP A 145 -1.90 2.55 -12.55
CA TRP A 145 -0.78 3.47 -12.69
C TRP A 145 0.09 3.37 -11.46
N MET A 146 1.40 3.27 -11.67
CA MET A 146 2.38 2.97 -10.62
C MET A 146 3.52 3.99 -10.70
N GLY A 147 3.71 4.75 -9.61
CA GLY A 147 4.81 5.69 -9.44
C GLY A 147 5.97 5.02 -8.72
N SER A 148 7.18 5.21 -9.23
CA SER A 148 8.40 4.59 -8.71
C SER A 148 9.46 5.64 -8.37
N TYR A 149 10.29 5.34 -7.36
CA TYR A 149 11.53 6.08 -7.15
C TYR A 149 12.55 5.66 -8.19
N GLN A 150 13.07 6.61 -8.97
CA GLN A 150 14.01 6.39 -10.08
C GLN A 150 13.48 5.52 -11.24
N GLY A 151 12.22 5.09 -11.20
CA GLY A 151 11.60 4.30 -12.28
C GLY A 151 10.65 5.10 -13.19
N GLY A 152 10.16 6.26 -12.76
CA GLY A 152 9.12 7.00 -13.47
C GLY A 152 7.70 6.44 -13.22
N VAL A 153 6.83 6.50 -14.23
CA VAL A 153 5.45 5.99 -14.16
C VAL A 153 5.26 4.79 -15.07
N PHE A 154 4.62 3.75 -14.56
CA PHE A 154 4.25 2.55 -15.30
C PHE A 154 2.73 2.43 -15.32
N VAL A 155 2.17 2.04 -16.47
CA VAL A 155 0.72 1.84 -16.63
C VAL A 155 0.46 0.47 -17.20
N MET A 156 -0.49 -0.23 -16.60
CA MET A 156 -0.79 -1.62 -16.94
C MET A 156 -2.26 -1.95 -16.77
N ASP A 157 -2.77 -2.81 -17.64
CA ASP A 157 -4.06 -3.46 -17.40
C ASP A 157 -4.03 -4.31 -16.12
N LYS A 158 -5.05 -4.17 -15.26
CA LYS A 158 -5.14 -4.86 -13.98
C LYS A 158 -5.18 -6.38 -14.15
N ALA A 159 -6.02 -6.88 -15.07
CA ALA A 159 -6.19 -8.32 -15.26
C ALA A 159 -4.90 -8.96 -15.78
N ALA A 160 -4.20 -8.28 -16.69
CA ALA A 160 -2.91 -8.73 -17.19
C ALA A 160 -1.82 -8.78 -16.11
N LEU A 161 -1.78 -7.77 -15.22
CA LEU A 161 -0.87 -7.79 -14.06
C LEU A 161 -1.17 -8.98 -13.14
N LEU A 162 -2.44 -9.19 -12.81
CA LEU A 162 -2.88 -10.29 -11.94
C LEU A 162 -2.68 -11.68 -12.56
N SER A 163 -2.62 -11.79 -13.90
CA SER A 163 -2.25 -13.02 -14.60
C SER A 163 -0.73 -13.28 -14.64
N GLY A 164 0.08 -12.38 -14.06
CA GLY A 164 1.54 -12.55 -13.94
C GLY A 164 2.37 -11.82 -14.99
N LYS A 165 1.76 -10.99 -15.84
CA LYS A 165 2.54 -10.14 -16.76
C LYS A 165 3.26 -9.06 -15.94
N THR A 166 4.54 -8.82 -16.24
CA THR A 166 5.39 -7.86 -15.51
C THR A 166 6.00 -6.79 -16.42
N ILE A 167 5.66 -6.76 -17.70
CA ILE A 167 6.08 -5.69 -18.62
C ILE A 167 4.94 -4.68 -18.77
N ALA A 168 5.20 -3.41 -18.49
CA ALA A 168 4.19 -2.36 -18.56
C ALA A 168 3.68 -2.13 -19.99
N ASP A 169 2.40 -1.78 -20.11
CA ASP A 169 1.80 -1.38 -21.39
C ASP A 169 2.31 -0.01 -21.83
N TRP A 170 2.47 0.90 -20.86
CA TRP A 170 3.09 2.21 -21.04
C TRP A 170 4.10 2.51 -19.92
N HIS A 171 5.15 3.23 -20.28
CA HIS A 171 6.16 3.74 -19.36
C HIS A 171 6.48 5.19 -19.69
N TYR A 172 6.51 6.04 -18.66
CA TYR A 172 6.89 7.45 -18.76
C TYR A 172 8.17 7.67 -17.96
N SER A 173 9.24 8.01 -18.67
CA SER A 173 10.57 8.27 -18.11
C SER A 173 10.93 9.76 -18.21
N ASP A 174 12.14 10.13 -17.80
CA ASP A 174 12.71 11.47 -18.03
C ASP A 174 13.26 11.66 -19.45
N LYS A 175 13.07 10.68 -20.34
CA LYS A 175 13.50 10.68 -21.75
C LYS A 175 12.33 10.46 -22.70
N GLY A 176 12.45 11.00 -23.90
CA GLY A 176 11.50 10.79 -25.01
C GLY A 176 10.33 11.77 -25.05
N LYS A 177 9.33 11.44 -25.86
CA LYS A 177 8.11 12.25 -26.02
C LYS A 177 7.21 12.06 -24.80
N ASN A 178 6.72 13.15 -24.20
CA ASN A 178 5.98 13.17 -22.92
C ASN A 178 6.83 12.78 -21.70
N ALA A 179 8.11 13.16 -21.70
CA ALA A 179 9.01 12.93 -20.59
C ALA A 179 8.55 13.65 -19.31
N LEU A 180 8.75 12.97 -18.18
CA LEU A 180 8.66 13.56 -16.86
C LEU A 180 9.85 14.50 -16.63
N SER A 181 9.71 15.48 -15.76
CA SER A 181 10.83 16.32 -15.32
C SER A 181 11.85 15.55 -14.47
N GLY A 182 11.49 14.38 -13.94
CA GLY A 182 12.37 13.50 -13.19
C GLY A 182 11.79 12.08 -13.04
N LEU A 183 12.65 11.14 -12.65
CA LEU A 183 12.28 9.73 -12.51
C LEU A 183 11.73 9.37 -11.12
N HIS A 184 11.84 10.27 -10.13
CA HIS A 184 11.20 10.07 -8.83
C HIS A 184 9.75 10.53 -8.94
N VAL A 185 8.82 9.58 -8.86
CA VAL A 185 7.39 9.86 -8.76
C VAL A 185 6.89 9.46 -7.37
N GLY A 186 6.85 10.44 -6.46
CA GLY A 186 6.50 10.20 -5.06
C GLY A 186 4.99 10.20 -4.80
N GLN A 187 4.23 10.90 -5.64
CA GLN A 187 2.79 10.97 -5.58
C GLN A 187 2.21 11.29 -6.97
N MET A 188 1.02 10.78 -7.23
CA MET A 188 0.20 10.97 -8.42
C MET A 188 -1.25 11.21 -7.99
N VAL A 189 -2.00 11.92 -8.83
CA VAL A 189 -3.43 12.20 -8.65
C VAL A 189 -4.12 12.23 -10.01
N MET A 190 -5.42 11.94 -10.06
CA MET A 190 -6.26 11.96 -11.27
C MET A 190 -7.60 12.63 -11.01
#